data_AF-A0A954WNJ8-F1
#
_entry.id   AF-A0A954WNJ8-F1
#
_cell.length_a   1.000
_cell.length_b   1.000
_cell.length_c   1.000
_cell.angle_alpha   90.00
_cell.angle_beta   90.00
_cell.angle_gamma   90.00
#
_symmetry.space_group_name_H-M   'P 1'
#
loop_
_entity.id
_entity.type
_entity.pdbx_description
1 polymer ?
#
loop_
_entity_poly.entity_id
_entity_poly.type
_entity_poly.pdbx_seq_one_letter_code
_entity_poly.pdbx_strand_id
1 'polypeptide(L)' 'MGDIRVRKLEDWVLAVHRRLANNEGDSLENHLRQLLTAAAIEAQNRFADRAEARVKALHDKYGVLPDSADIERDERWERG' A
#
# COMPACT_ATOMS: atom_id res chain seq x y z
N MET A 1 18.59 9.17 5.92
CA MET A 1 17.28 9.84 5.74
C MET A 1 17.55 11.14 4.99
N GLY A 2 16.85 11.40 3.88
CA GLY A 2 17.08 12.60 3.06
C GLY A 2 16.37 13.83 3.63
N ASP A 3 17.01 14.99 3.57
CA ASP A 3 16.37 16.29 3.84
C ASP A 3 15.88 16.90 2.51
N ILE A 4 14.65 17.39 2.49
CA ILE A 4 14.00 17.98 1.31
C ILE A 4 13.51 19.38 1.69
N ARG A 5 13.96 20.39 0.94
CA ARG A 5 13.50 21.77 1.09
C ARG A 5 12.56 22.14 -0.04
N VAL A 6 11.27 22.30 0.29
CA VAL A 6 10.28 22.84 -0.63
C VAL A 6 10.31 24.37 -0.55
N ARG A 7 10.56 25.03 -1.69
CA ARG A 7 10.61 26.49 -1.80
C ARG A 7 9.36 27.01 -2.52
N LYS A 8 8.99 28.27 -2.26
CA LYS A 8 7.86 28.95 -2.91
C LYS A 8 6.54 28.18 -2.73
N LEU A 9 6.34 27.57 -1.56
CA LEU A 9 5.06 26.99 -1.20
C LEU A 9 4.08 28.12 -0.88
N GLU A 10 2.86 28.02 -1.38
CA GLU A 10 1.82 29.00 -1.08
C GLU A 10 1.45 28.96 0.40
N ASP A 11 1.29 30.13 1.02
CA ASP A 11 1.10 30.25 2.47
C ASP A 11 -0.15 29.51 2.97
N TRP A 12 -1.21 29.47 2.15
CA TRP A 12 -2.44 28.77 2.50
C TRP A 12 -2.22 27.25 2.61
N VAL A 13 -1.35 26.66 1.78
CA VAL A 13 -1.02 25.23 1.85
C VAL A 13 -0.35 24.91 3.19
N LEU A 14 0.59 25.76 3.60
CA LEU A 14 1.26 25.64 4.89
C LEU A 14 0.28 25.77 6.06
N ALA A 15 -0.65 26.73 5.98
CA ALA A 15 -1.66 26.96 7.01
C ALA A 15 -2.60 25.76 7.18
N VAL A 16 -3.05 25.15 6.08
CA VAL A 16 -3.90 23.95 6.09
C VAL A 16 -3.18 22.79 6.78
N HIS A 17 -1.94 22.48 6.36
CA HIS A 17 -1.21 21.35 6.95
C HIS A 17 -0.81 21.58 8.41
N ARG A 18 -0.50 22.82 8.81
CA ARG A 18 -0.28 23.13 10.23
C ARG A 18 -1.53 22.89 11.07
N ARG A 19 -2.70 23.28 10.56
CA ARG A 19 -3.96 23.06 11.26
C ARG A 19 -4.26 21.57 11.41
N LEU A 20 -4.05 20.78 10.36
CA LEU A 20 -4.24 19.32 10.41
C LEU A 20 -3.29 18.67 11.42
N ALA A 21 -1.99 18.97 11.34
CA ALA A 21 -1.00 18.45 12.28
C ALA A 21 -1.35 18.79 13.74
N ASN A 22 -1.75 20.04 14.01
CA ASN A 22 -2.13 20.46 15.35
C ASN A 22 -3.39 19.74 15.87
N ASN A 23 -4.37 19.47 15.01
CA ASN A 23 -5.57 18.72 15.38
C ASN A 23 -5.25 17.27 15.76
N GLU A 24 -4.24 16.69 15.13
CA GLU A 24 -3.75 15.33 15.40
C GLU A 24 -2.75 15.28 16.56
N GLY A 25 -2.39 16.43 17.13
CA GLY A 25 -1.39 16.54 18.20
C GLY A 25 0.04 16.28 17.71
N ASP A 26 0.30 16.44 16.42
CA ASP A 26 1.56 16.10 15.77
C ASP A 26 2.32 17.35 15.27
N SER A 27 3.61 17.19 15.00
CA SER A 27 4.41 18.23 14.35
C SER A 27 4.09 18.31 12.86
N LEU A 28 4.17 19.51 12.28
CA LEU A 28 4.00 19.71 10.83
C LEU A 28 4.95 18.83 10.01
N GLU A 29 6.20 18.67 10.44
CA GLU A 29 7.17 17.85 9.73
C GLU A 29 6.75 16.38 9.71
N ASN A 30 6.30 15.84 10.85
CA ASN A 30 5.86 14.45 10.92
C ASN A 30 4.57 14.23 10.12
N HIS A 31 3.62 15.17 10.19
CA HIS A 31 2.42 15.18 9.34
C HIS A 31 2.78 15.08 7.85
N LEU A 32 3.69 15.95 7.39
CA LEU A 32 4.13 15.96 5.98
C LEU A 32 4.90 14.68 5.62
N ARG A 33 5.68 14.12 6.54
CA ARG A 33 6.38 12.86 6.34
C ARG A 33 5.40 11.71 6.16
N GLN A 34 4.38 11.61 7.00
CA GLN A 34 3.33 10.60 6.88
C GLN A 34 2.57 10.77 5.57
N LEU A 35 2.19 11.99 5.22
CA LEU A 35 1.50 12.31 3.97
C LEU A 35 2.31 11.85 2.74
N LEU A 36 3.59 12.20 2.67
CA LEU A 36 4.47 11.81 1.57
C LEU A 36 4.71 10.29 1.53
N THR A 37 4.80 9.67 2.69
CA THR A 37 4.96 8.21 2.81
C THR A 37 3.73 7.48 2.28
N ALA A 38 2.54 7.94 2.69
CA ALA A 38 1.27 7.41 2.22
C ALA A 38 1.12 7.55 0.69
N ALA A 39 1.45 8.72 0.15
CA ALA A 39 1.43 8.97 -1.29
C ALA A 39 2.42 8.06 -2.06
N ALA A 40 3.59 7.79 -1.51
CA ALA A 40 4.60 6.94 -2.15
C ALA A 40 4.15 5.48 -2.28
N ILE A 41 3.39 4.96 -1.32
CA ILE A 41 2.89 3.58 -1.33
C ILE A 41 1.50 3.43 -1.95
N GLU A 42 0.81 4.54 -2.26
CA GLU A 42 -0.57 4.53 -2.73
C GLU A 42 -0.77 3.65 -3.99
N ALA A 43 0.18 3.70 -4.94
CA ALA A 43 0.11 2.88 -6.15
C ALA A 43 0.23 1.37 -5.85
N GLN A 44 1.08 1.01 -4.87
CA GLN A 44 1.26 -0.38 -4.45
C GLN A 44 0.02 -0.89 -3.71
N ASN A 45 -0.55 -0.08 -2.81
CA ASN A 45 -1.79 -0.41 -2.11
C ASN A 45 -2.94 -0.60 -3.11
N ARG A 46 -3.12 0.32 -4.06
CA ARG A 46 -4.14 0.17 -5.13
C ARG A 46 -3.93 -1.05 -6.01
N PHE A 47 -2.71 -1.52 -6.16
CA PHE A 47 -2.44 -2.77 -6.86
C PHE A 47 -2.82 -3.97 -6.00
N ALA A 48 -2.40 -4.00 -4.73
CA ALA A 48 -2.74 -5.05 -3.77
C ALA A 48 -4.26 -5.22 -3.65
N ASP A 49 -5.01 -4.13 -3.48
CA ASP A 49 -6.47 -4.16 -3.38
C ASP A 49 -7.11 -4.77 -4.64
N ARG A 50 -6.60 -4.42 -5.83
CA ARG A 50 -7.10 -4.97 -7.10
C ARG A 50 -6.73 -6.44 -7.27
N ALA A 51 -5.55 -6.85 -6.82
CA ALA A 51 -5.11 -8.23 -6.87
C ALA A 51 -5.95 -9.10 -5.94
N GLU A 52 -6.18 -8.66 -4.70
CA GLU A 52 -7.02 -9.34 -3.72
C GLU A 52 -8.46 -9.47 -4.22
N ALA A 53 -9.04 -8.39 -4.74
CA ALA A 53 -10.38 -8.42 -5.33
C ALA A 53 -10.46 -9.41 -6.50
N ARG A 54 -9.41 -9.51 -7.33
CA ARG A 54 -9.35 -10.45 -8.44
C ARG A 54 -9.22 -11.89 -7.97
N VAL A 55 -8.38 -12.18 -6.99
CA VAL A 55 -8.24 -13.52 -6.38
C VAL A 55 -9.57 -13.95 -5.77
N LYS A 56 -10.22 -13.06 -5.01
CA LYS A 56 -11.54 -13.32 -4.44
C LYS A 56 -12.56 -13.64 -5.53
N ALA A 57 -12.62 -12.86 -6.61
CA ALA A 57 -13.53 -13.13 -7.72
C ALA A 57 -13.26 -14.47 -8.42
N LEU A 58 -12.00 -14.89 -8.51
CA LEU A 58 -11.66 -16.21 -9.04
C LEU A 58 -12.11 -17.33 -8.10
N HIS A 59 -11.91 -17.19 -6.79
CA HIS A 59 -12.38 -18.14 -5.79
C HIS A 59 -13.91 -18.25 -5.77
N ASP A 60 -14.61 -17.12 -5.83
CA ASP A 60 -16.08 -17.10 -5.87
C ASP A 60 -16.62 -17.79 -7.13
N LYS A 61 -15.91 -17.68 -8.26
CA LYS A 61 -16.34 -18.22 -9.55
C LYS A 61 -15.98 -19.70 -9.75
N TYR A 62 -14.82 -20.13 -9.25
CA TYR A 62 -14.24 -21.44 -9.56
C TYR A 62 -13.99 -22.30 -8.31
N GLY A 63 -14.25 -21.79 -7.11
CA GLY A 63 -13.81 -22.38 -5.86
C GLY A 63 -12.32 -22.10 -5.59
N VAL A 64 -11.82 -22.60 -4.46
CA VAL A 64 -10.38 -22.55 -4.17
C VAL A 64 -9.70 -23.60 -5.03
N LEU A 65 -8.89 -23.16 -5.99
CA LEU A 65 -8.06 -24.06 -6.78
C LEU A 65 -7.01 -24.69 -5.85
N PRO A 66 -6.82 -26.03 -5.90
CA PRO A 66 -5.76 -26.66 -5.14
C PRO A 66 -4.39 -26.09 -5.54
N ASP A 67 -3.50 -25.92 -4.58
CA ASP A 67 -2.15 -25.46 -4.85
C ASP A 67 -1.45 -26.47 -5.76
N SER A 68 -1.17 -26.06 -7.00
CA SER A 68 -0.49 -26.92 -7.97
C SER A 68 0.90 -27.35 -7.49
N ALA A 69 1.51 -26.61 -6.54
CA ALA A 69 2.80 -26.95 -5.96
C ALA A 69 2.75 -28.19 -5.03
N ASP A 70 1.57 -28.54 -4.50
CA ASP A 70 1.37 -29.79 -3.76
C ASP A 70 1.13 -30.95 -4.73
N ILE A 71 0.34 -30.73 -5.79
CA ILE A 71 0.09 -31.74 -6.85
C ILE A 71 1.38 -32.13 -7.57
N GLU A 72 2.20 -31.16 -7.97
CA GLU A 72 3.48 -31.41 -8.65
C GLU A 72 4.50 -32.12 -7.75
N ARG A 73 4.42 -31.92 -6.42
CA ARG A 73 5.23 -32.66 -5.46
C ARG A 73 4.77 -34.11 -5.42
N ASP A 74 3.49 -34.37 -5.20
CA ASP A 74 2.95 -35.73 -5.11
C ASP A 74 3.22 -36.52 -6.41
N GLU A 75 3.01 -35.91 -7.57
CA GLU A 75 3.36 -36.53 -8.87
C GLU A 75 4.86 -36.80 -9.06
N ARG A 76 5.74 -36.06 -8.37
CA ARG A 76 7.18 -36.31 -8.39
C ARG A 76 7.54 -37.48 -7.48
N TRP A 77 6.88 -37.62 -6.32
CA TRP A 77 7.08 -38.74 -5.39
C TRP A 77 6.55 -40.06 -5.97
N GLU A 78 5.45 -40.04 -6.74
CA GLU A 78 4.91 -41.26 -7.38
C GLU A 78 5.72 -41.75 -8.59
N ARG A 79 6.55 -40.90 -9.20
CA ARG A 79 7.38 -41.23 -10.37
C ARG A 79 8.82 -41.63 -10.03
N GLY A 80 9.23 -41.59 -8.76
CA GLY A 80 10.54 -42.02 -8.26
C GLY A 80 10.45 -43.36 -7.54
#